data_AF-A0A7J0E0F3-F1
#
_entry.id   AF-A0A7J0E0F3-F1
#
_cell.length_a   1.000
_cell.length_b   1.000
_cell.length_c   1.000
_cell.angle_alpha   90.00
_cell.angle_beta   90.00
_cell.angle_gamma   90.00
#
_symmetry.space_group_name_H-M   'P 1'
#
loop_
_entity.id
_entity.type
_entity.pdbx_description
1 polymer ?
#
loop_
_entity_poly.entity_id
_entity_poly.type
_entity_poly.pdbx_seq_one_letter_code
_entity_poly.pdbx_strand_id
1 'polypeptide(L)'
;MMKRLFSRDPGDSSPQPSLESRPPQPAVTGPARPIRLVYCDENGKFRMDPEAVAVLQLVKDPIGVVSVCGRARQGKSYILNQVLPFLPCLKS
;
A
#
# COMPACT_ATOMS: atom_id res chain seq x y z
N MET A 1 59.08 23.57 -6.09
CA MET A 1 58.54 24.94 -6.12
C MET A 1 57.19 24.88 -5.38
N MET A 2 57.09 25.22 -4.08
CA MET A 2 56.87 26.58 -3.51
C MET A 2 55.49 27.16 -3.94
N LYS A 3 54.51 27.60 -3.11
CA LYS A 3 54.28 27.80 -1.66
C LYS A 3 52.75 28.01 -1.42
N ARG A 4 52.29 27.71 -0.18
CA ARG A 4 51.15 28.19 0.65
C ARG A 4 50.34 29.41 0.13
N LEU A 5 49.03 29.55 0.35
CA LEU A 5 48.28 29.91 1.59
C LEU A 5 46.78 29.81 1.22
N PHE A 6 45.85 29.32 2.05
CA PHE A 6 45.24 30.04 3.18
C PHE A 6 44.68 29.04 4.21
N SER A 7 44.91 29.33 5.49
CA SER A 7 44.26 28.67 6.64
C SER A 7 43.08 29.52 7.12
N ARG A 8 41.94 28.89 7.47
CA ARG A 8 40.90 29.43 8.37
C ARG A 8 39.97 28.30 8.85
N ASP A 9 40.16 27.85 10.09
CA ASP A 9 39.17 27.17 10.95
C ASP A 9 38.52 28.23 11.87
N PRO A 10 37.47 27.97 12.70
CA PRO A 10 36.48 26.87 12.76
C PRO A 10 35.02 27.38 12.90
N GLY A 11 34.03 26.49 12.80
CA GLY A 11 32.75 26.60 13.51
C GLY A 11 31.64 27.47 12.90
N ASP A 12 30.72 26.85 12.17
CA ASP A 12 29.29 27.16 12.29
C ASP A 12 28.49 25.85 12.17
N SER A 13 27.99 25.39 13.31
CA SER A 13 27.06 24.26 13.40
C SER A 13 25.67 24.78 13.08
N SER A 14 25.29 24.73 11.81
CA SER A 14 23.87 24.82 11.41
C SER A 14 23.35 23.40 11.11
N PRO A 15 22.35 22.89 11.85
CA PRO A 15 21.83 21.55 11.63
C PRO A 15 21.11 21.49 10.28
N GLN A 16 21.66 20.74 9.32
CA GLN A 16 20.85 20.24 8.22
C GLN A 16 19.70 19.44 8.82
N PRO A 17 18.42 19.73 8.51
CA PRO A 17 17.38 18.77 8.76
C PRO A 17 17.74 17.54 7.93
N SER A 18 18.18 16.50 8.61
CA SER A 18 18.20 15.15 8.08
C SER A 18 16.81 14.91 7.53
N LEU A 19 16.70 14.95 6.20
CA LEU A 19 15.60 14.33 5.47
C LEU A 19 15.73 12.86 5.79
N GLU A 20 15.11 12.51 6.92
CA GLU A 20 14.88 11.18 7.41
C GLU A 20 14.57 10.32 6.19
N SER A 21 15.40 9.30 5.99
CA SER A 21 15.26 8.30 4.95
C SER A 21 13.97 7.54 5.25
N ARG A 22 12.83 8.16 4.87
CA ARG A 22 11.53 7.51 4.90
C ARG A 22 11.72 6.26 4.03
N PRO A 23 11.55 5.05 4.58
CA PRO A 23 11.64 3.85 3.77
C PRO A 23 10.72 4.05 2.57
N PRO A 24 11.10 3.63 1.35
CA PRO A 24 10.28 3.82 0.17
C PRO A 24 8.93 3.20 0.48
N GLN A 25 7.95 4.07 0.77
CA GLN A 25 6.57 3.63 0.84
C GLN A 25 6.29 3.09 -0.55
N PRO A 26 5.73 1.88 -0.69
CA PRO A 26 5.32 1.41 -1.99
C PRO A 26 4.34 2.45 -2.53
N ALA A 27 4.80 3.27 -3.47
CA ALA A 27 3.92 4.10 -4.26
C ALA A 27 3.05 3.08 -5.01
N VAL A 28 1.81 2.90 -4.54
CA VAL A 28 0.82 2.06 -5.20
C VAL A 28 0.34 2.82 -6.44
N THR A 29 1.26 3.08 -7.36
CA THR A 29 0.99 3.65 -8.68
C THR A 29 0.80 2.48 -9.62
N GLY A 30 -0.35 1.82 -9.50
CA GLY A 30 -0.77 0.72 -10.35
C GLY A 30 -2.29 0.56 -10.30
N PRO A 31 -2.91 -0.02 -11.33
CA PRO A 31 -4.35 -0.27 -11.32
C PRO A 31 -4.72 -1.12 -10.10
N ALA A 32 -5.83 -0.79 -9.43
CA ALA A 32 -6.32 -1.52 -8.27
C ALA A 32 -6.40 -3.03 -8.58
N ARG A 33 -5.72 -3.85 -7.78
CA ARG A 33 -5.69 -5.30 -7.94
C ARG A 33 -6.51 -5.97 -6.82
N PRO A 34 -7.29 -7.00 -7.13
CA PRO A 34 -8.01 -7.76 -6.11
C PRO A 34 -7.03 -8.54 -5.24
N ILE A 35 -7.15 -8.40 -3.92
CA ILE A 35 -6.40 -9.18 -2.92
C ILE A 35 -7.30 -10.29 -2.39
N ARG A 36 -6.76 -11.50 -2.22
CA ARG A 36 -7.50 -12.62 -1.63
C ARG A 36 -7.55 -12.44 -0.13
N LEU A 37 -8.73 -12.30 0.45
CA LEU A 37 -8.87 -12.13 1.90
C LEU A 37 -8.79 -13.48 2.65
N VAL A 38 -9.51 -14.49 2.14
CA VAL A 38 -9.59 -15.83 2.74
C VAL A 38 -9.33 -16.88 1.67
N TYR A 39 -8.57 -17.91 2.02
CA TYR A 39 -8.34 -19.09 1.19
C TYR A 39 -8.51 -20.38 2.01
N CYS A 40 -8.75 -21.48 1.31
CA CYS A 40 -8.69 -22.82 1.92
C CYS A 40 -7.27 -23.35 1.77
N ASP A 41 -6.68 -23.80 2.88
CA ASP A 41 -5.42 -24.53 2.83
C ASP A 41 -5.61 -25.96 2.30
N GLU A 42 -4.50 -26.68 2.14
CA GLU A 42 -4.49 -28.08 1.70
C GLU A 42 -5.19 -29.02 2.69
N ASN A 43 -5.30 -28.62 3.96
CA ASN A 43 -6.02 -29.36 5.00
C ASN A 43 -7.52 -28.99 5.06
N GLY A 44 -8.01 -28.17 4.12
CA GLY A 44 -9.40 -27.69 4.08
C GLY A 44 -9.75 -26.65 5.14
N LYS A 45 -8.76 -26.07 5.83
CA LYS A 45 -8.95 -25.02 6.83
C LYS A 45 -8.93 -23.64 6.18
N PHE A 46 -9.81 -22.76 6.64
CA PHE A 46 -9.81 -21.37 6.22
C PHE A 46 -8.63 -20.62 6.85
N ARG A 47 -7.86 -19.94 6.01
CA ARG A 47 -6.79 -19.03 6.43
C ARG A 47 -7.01 -17.64 5.85
N MET A 48 -6.65 -16.64 6.64
CA MET A 48 -6.59 -15.25 6.22
C MET A 48 -5.26 -14.98 5.54
N ASP A 49 -5.28 -14.18 4.47
CA ASP A 49 -4.07 -13.69 3.83
C ASP A 49 -3.48 -12.52 4.66
N PRO A 50 -2.23 -12.62 5.13
CA PRO A 50 -1.62 -11.57 5.95
C PRO A 50 -1.50 -10.23 5.19
N GLU A 51 -1.36 -10.25 3.86
CA GLU A 51 -1.31 -9.04 3.04
C GLU A 51 -2.66 -8.29 3.10
N ALA A 52 -3.75 -9.03 2.97
CA ALA A 52 -5.10 -8.45 3.04
C ALA A 52 -5.40 -7.85 4.41
N VAL A 53 -4.98 -8.53 5.48
CA VAL A 53 -5.16 -8.06 6.86
C VAL A 53 -4.37 -6.77 7.10
N ALA A 54 -3.12 -6.69 6.63
CA ALA A 54 -2.31 -5.49 6.76
C ALA A 54 -2.93 -4.29 6.03
N VAL A 55 -3.47 -4.49 4.82
CA VAL A 55 -4.17 -3.45 4.07
C VAL A 55 -5.43 -2.97 4.81
N LEU A 56 -6.22 -3.89 5.37
CA LEU A 56 -7.41 -3.53 6.16
C LEU A 56 -7.06 -2.75 7.42
N GLN A 57 -5.94 -3.07 8.09
CA GLN A 57 -5.47 -2.35 9.28
C GLN A 57 -4.97 -0.93 8.98
N LEU A 58 -4.58 -0.64 7.74
CA LEU A 58 -4.14 0.70 7.32
C LEU A 58 -5.31 1.66 7.09
N VAL A 59 -6.51 1.15 6.84
CA VAL A 59 -7.70 1.97 6.62
C VAL A 59 -8.21 2.49 7.97
N LYS A 60 -8.14 3.81 8.15
CA LYS A 60 -8.57 4.48 9.39
C LYS A 60 -10.01 4.98 9.34
N ASP A 61 -10.59 5.04 8.15
CA ASP A 61 -11.95 5.50 7.88
C ASP A 61 -12.96 4.35 7.95
N PRO A 62 -14.25 4.63 8.20
CA PRO A 62 -15.29 3.60 8.19
C PRO A 62 -15.38 2.89 6.84
N ILE A 63 -15.41 1.55 6.87
CA ILE A 63 -15.40 0.70 5.68
C ILE A 63 -16.81 0.22 5.35
N GLY A 64 -17.30 0.55 4.15
CA GLY A 64 -18.49 -0.08 3.58
C GLY A 64 -18.11 -1.39 2.87
N VAL A 65 -18.77 -2.50 3.24
CA VAL A 65 -18.50 -3.82 2.65
C VAL A 65 -19.67 -4.24 1.77
N VAL A 66 -19.38 -4.56 0.50
CA VAL A 66 -20.36 -5.11 -0.45
C VAL A 66 -19.89 -6.51 -0.86
N SER A 67 -20.78 -7.49 -0.81
CA SER A 67 -20.50 -8.87 -1.21
C SER A 67 -21.54 -9.38 -2.19
N VAL A 68 -21.09 -10.17 -3.17
CA VAL A 68 -21.95 -10.85 -4.15
C VAL A 68 -21.88 -12.35 -3.90
N CYS A 69 -23.00 -12.91 -3.43
CA CYS A 69 -23.13 -14.33 -3.11
C CYS A 69 -23.98 -15.05 -4.17
N GLY A 70 -23.68 -16.32 -4.46
CA GLY A 70 -24.45 -17.11 -5.42
C GLY A 70 -23.70 -18.34 -5.93
N ARG A 71 -24.37 -19.19 -6.72
CA ARG A 71 -23.78 -20.43 -7.25
C ARG A 71 -22.54 -20.11 -8.08
N ALA A 72 -21.63 -21.07 -8.18
CA ALA A 72 -20.50 -20.95 -9.11
C ALA A 72 -21.02 -20.72 -10.54
N ARG A 73 -20.25 -19.98 -11.35
CA ARG A 73 -20.51 -19.77 -12.79
C ARG A 73 -21.73 -18.92 -13.17
N GLN A 74 -22.31 -18.15 -12.23
CA GLN A 74 -23.37 -17.17 -12.53
C GLN A 74 -22.86 -15.74 -12.83
N GLY A 75 -21.57 -15.58 -13.13
CA GLY A 75 -21.02 -14.26 -13.48
C GLY A 75 -20.79 -13.31 -12.29
N LYS A 76 -20.59 -13.80 -11.06
CA LYS A 76 -20.34 -12.95 -9.87
C LYS A 76 -19.20 -11.94 -10.06
N SER A 77 -18.07 -12.37 -10.63
CA SER A 77 -16.93 -11.49 -10.93
C SER A 77 -17.25 -10.45 -12.00
N TYR A 78 -18.16 -10.75 -12.92
CA TYR A 78 -18.61 -9.79 -13.93
C TYR A 78 -19.38 -8.64 -13.28
N ILE A 79 -20.32 -8.95 -12.37
CA ILE A 79 -21.06 -7.92 -11.63
C ILE A 79 -20.10 -7.04 -10.83
N LEU A 80 -19.16 -7.64 -10.08
CA LEU A 80 -18.19 -6.87 -9.31
C LEU A 80 -17.39 -5.92 -10.21
N ASN A 81 -16.86 -6.41 -11.34
CA ASN A 81 -16.12 -5.58 -12.29
C ASN A 81 -16.94 -4.44 -12.90
N GLN A 82 -18.25 -4.61 -13.06
CA GLN A 82 -19.14 -3.53 -13.51
C GLN A 82 -19.42 -2.48 -12.43
N VAL A 83 -19.35 -2.86 -11.14
CA VAL A 83 -19.61 -1.94 -10.01
C VAL A 83 -18.37 -1.10 -9.66
N LEU A 84 -17.16 -1.63 -9.82
CA LEU A 84 -15.90 -0.92 -9.49
C LEU A 84 -15.79 0.50 -10.10
N PRO A 85 -16.15 0.75 -11.37
CA PRO A 85 -16.09 2.09 -11.96
C PRO A 85 -17.02 3.12 -11.29
N PHE A 86 -18.11 2.66 -10.67
CA PHE A 86 -19.10 3.50 -10.01
C PHE A 86 -18.76 3.79 -8.54
N LEU A 87 -17.71 3.15 -7.99
CA LEU A 87 -17.23 3.42 -6.63
C LEU A 87 -16.10 4.44 -6.67
N PRO A 88 -16.37 5.74 -6.42
CA PRO A 88 -15.37 6.80 -6.52
C PRO A 88 -14.21 6.63 -5.53
N CYS A 89 -14.42 5.93 -4.42
CA CYS A 89 -13.42 5.72 -3.37
C CYS A 89 -12.30 4.73 -3.73
N LEU A 90 -12.41 3.96 -4.82
CA LEU A 90 -11.40 2.95 -5.18
C LEU A 90 -10.35 3.46 -6.20
N LYS A 91 -10.37 4.75 -6.54
CA LYS A 91 -9.44 5.38 -7.49
C LYS A 91 -8.27 6.12 -6.82
N SER A 92 -8.13 6.04 -5.50
CA SER A 92 -7.07 6.74 -4.75
C SER A 92 -5.82 5.89 -4.53
#